data_AF-A0A2R6QF59-F1
#
_entry.id   AF-A0A2R6QF59-F1
#
_cell.length_a   1.000
_cell.length_b   1.000
_cell.length_c   1.000
_cell.angle_alpha   90.00
_cell.angle_beta   90.00
_cell.angle_gamma   90.00
#
_symmetry.space_group_name_H-M   'P 1'
#
loop_
_entity.id
_entity.type
_entity.pdbx_description
1 polymer ?
#
loop_
_entity_poly.entity_id
_entity_poly.type
_entity_poly.pdbx_seq_one_letter_code
_entity_poly.pdbx_strand_id
1 'polypeptide(L)'
;MRQHISKALVRRSTAIKSSLERYNKLAVKQEPPRPKLEYSDIATYCLLGEFELLKDSRYGVLTQAWSSPTNREITTKHFKVLCARAEITRLNVEIARLQDWIDKEDSHFQMVVLSLARSDPLLSGEIKLRYARQRRTNDVHRARLQTIYKLPGYSGYQPTPQDNKVVAQDLSMEEAVLIDEDDVLNDEGNRLDEAMDRMSILS
;
A
#
# COMPACT_ATOMS: atom_id res chain seq x y z
N MET A 1 13.63 -20.18 -7.24
CA MET A 1 12.24 -19.72 -6.94
C MET A 1 11.59 -19.00 -8.13
N ARG A 2 12.14 -17.88 -8.63
CA ARG A 2 11.58 -17.13 -9.78
C ARG A 2 11.26 -17.99 -11.02
N GLN A 3 12.19 -18.86 -11.43
CA GLN A 3 11.98 -19.77 -12.57
C GLN A 3 10.82 -20.76 -12.38
N HIS A 4 10.55 -21.20 -11.15
CA HIS A 4 9.44 -22.10 -10.85
C HIS A 4 8.10 -21.37 -10.94
N ILE A 5 8.06 -20.11 -10.48
CA ILE A 5 6.89 -19.24 -10.60
C ILE A 5 6.56 -18.99 -12.07
N SER A 6 7.55 -18.60 -12.88
CA SER A 6 7.36 -18.39 -14.33
C SER A 6 6.84 -19.65 -15.03
N LYS A 7 7.43 -20.82 -14.74
CA LYS A 7 6.96 -22.10 -15.31
C LYS A 7 5.52 -22.43 -14.88
N ALA A 8 5.16 -22.15 -13.63
CA ALA A 8 3.80 -22.37 -13.13
C ALA A 8 2.79 -21.43 -13.81
N LEU A 9 3.14 -20.15 -13.99
CA LEU A 9 2.31 -19.17 -14.69
C LEU A 9 2.07 -19.57 -16.14
N VAL A 10 3.11 -19.97 -16.87
CA VAL A 10 2.99 -20.45 -18.26
C VAL A 10 2.08 -21.67 -18.34
N ARG A 11 2.30 -22.68 -17.48
CA ARG A 11 1.45 -23.89 -17.44
C ARG A 11 -0.02 -23.56 -17.15
N ARG A 12 -0.28 -22.60 -16.26
CA ARG A 12 -1.63 -22.15 -15.95
C ARG A 12 -2.26 -21.42 -17.13
N SER A 13 -1.52 -20.52 -17.79
CA SER A 13 -2.00 -19.79 -18.97
C SER A 13 -2.37 -20.74 -20.11
N THR A 14 -1.51 -21.73 -20.41
CA THR A 14 -1.80 -22.74 -21.44
C THR A 14 -3.02 -23.59 -21.09
N ALA A 15 -3.15 -24.02 -19.83
CA ALA A 15 -4.32 -24.76 -19.37
C ALA A 15 -5.63 -23.96 -19.51
N ILE A 16 -5.60 -22.65 -19.24
CA ILE A 16 -6.75 -21.76 -19.44
C ILE A 16 -7.09 -21.65 -20.93
N LYS A 17 -6.10 -21.43 -21.82
CA LYS A 17 -6.31 -21.36 -23.27
C LYS A 17 -6.94 -22.64 -23.82
N SER A 18 -6.41 -23.82 -23.46
CA SER A 18 -6.97 -25.11 -23.90
C SER A 18 -8.40 -25.34 -23.38
N SER A 19 -8.68 -24.90 -22.15
CA SER A 19 -10.03 -25.01 -21.57
C SER A 19 -11.02 -24.09 -22.28
N LEU A 20 -10.60 -22.87 -22.63
CA LEU A 20 -11.39 -21.92 -23.40
C LEU A 20 -11.73 -22.46 -24.79
N GLU A 21 -10.77 -23.03 -25.50
CA GLU A 21 -11.00 -23.67 -26.80
C GLU A 21 -12.04 -24.79 -26.71
N ARG A 22 -11.93 -25.62 -25.66
CA ARG A 22 -12.88 -26.70 -25.41
C ARG A 22 -14.28 -26.15 -25.12
N TYR A 23 -14.39 -25.11 -24.29
CA TYR A 23 -15.65 -24.43 -24.03
C TYR A 23 -16.25 -23.88 -25.34
N ASN A 24 -15.49 -23.12 -26.13
CA ASN A 24 -15.96 -22.51 -27.37
C ASN A 24 -16.46 -23.53 -28.42
N LYS A 25 -15.84 -24.72 -28.47
CA LYS A 25 -16.30 -25.86 -29.30
C LYS A 25 -17.66 -26.42 -28.85
N LEU A 26 -17.92 -26.40 -27.54
CA LEU A 26 -19.16 -26.92 -26.95
C LEU A 26 -20.27 -25.86 -26.88
N ALA A 27 -19.92 -24.58 -26.69
CA ALA A 27 -20.84 -23.46 -26.53
C ALA A 27 -21.85 -23.36 -27.69
N VAL A 28 -21.37 -23.55 -28.93
CA VAL A 28 -22.20 -23.52 -30.15
C VAL A 28 -23.17 -24.71 -30.23
N LYS A 29 -22.87 -25.81 -29.55
CA LYS A 29 -23.69 -27.04 -29.54
C LYS A 29 -24.73 -27.07 -28.42
N GLN A 30 -24.78 -26.06 -27.57
CA GLN A 30 -25.77 -25.96 -26.49
C GLN A 30 -27.11 -25.46 -27.01
N GLU A 31 -28.17 -25.73 -26.24
CA GLU A 31 -29.53 -25.26 -26.51
C GLU A 31 -30.02 -24.43 -25.30
N PRO A 32 -30.12 -23.09 -25.41
CA PRO A 32 -29.76 -22.26 -26.56
C PRO A 32 -28.23 -22.14 -26.77
N PRO A 33 -27.77 -21.84 -27.99
CA PRO A 33 -26.35 -21.63 -28.27
C PRO A 33 -25.75 -20.55 -27.38
N ARG A 34 -24.60 -20.84 -26.76
CA ARG A 34 -23.88 -19.88 -25.92
C ARG A 34 -22.85 -19.09 -26.74
N PRO A 35 -22.58 -17.82 -26.38
CA PRO A 35 -21.52 -17.05 -27.03
C PRO A 35 -20.15 -17.69 -26.77
N LYS A 36 -19.27 -17.56 -27.78
CA LYS A 36 -17.85 -17.85 -27.61
C LYS A 36 -17.21 -16.77 -26.76
N LEU A 37 -16.19 -17.15 -26.00
CA LEU A 37 -15.41 -16.27 -25.14
C LEU A 37 -14.01 -16.14 -25.70
N GLU A 38 -13.47 -14.92 -25.66
CA GLU A 38 -12.06 -14.65 -25.95
C GLU A 38 -11.23 -14.69 -24.66
N TYR A 39 -9.91 -14.77 -24.79
CA TYR A 39 -9.02 -14.80 -23.62
C TYR A 39 -9.11 -13.51 -22.78
N SER A 40 -9.32 -12.37 -23.44
CA SER A 40 -9.58 -11.07 -22.80
C SER A 40 -10.84 -11.06 -21.92
N ASP A 41 -11.89 -11.78 -22.33
CA ASP A 41 -13.12 -11.93 -21.54
C ASP A 41 -12.83 -12.71 -20.25
N ILE A 42 -12.00 -13.76 -20.33
CA ILE A 42 -11.60 -14.54 -19.15
C ILE A 42 -10.80 -13.68 -18.17
N ALA A 43 -9.85 -12.88 -18.65
CA ALA A 43 -9.07 -11.99 -17.79
C ALA A 43 -10.01 -11.03 -17.03
N THR A 44 -11.00 -10.48 -17.73
CA THR A 44 -12.03 -9.62 -17.15
C THR A 44 -12.88 -10.36 -16.10
N TYR A 45 -13.24 -11.62 -16.36
CA TYR A 45 -14.02 -12.44 -15.43
C TYR A 45 -13.23 -12.96 -14.24
N CYS A 46 -11.93 -13.23 -14.39
CA CYS A 46 -11.07 -13.63 -13.27
C CYS A 46 -11.08 -12.56 -12.17
N LEU A 47 -10.97 -11.29 -12.55
CA LEU A 47 -11.07 -10.14 -11.64
C LEU A 47 -12.45 -10.02 -10.97
N LEU A 48 -13.51 -10.50 -11.62
CA LEU A 48 -14.86 -10.54 -11.04
C LEU A 48 -15.06 -11.75 -10.10
N GLY A 49 -14.42 -12.87 -10.44
CA GLY A 49 -14.50 -14.14 -9.72
C GLY A 49 -13.70 -14.19 -8.42
N GLU A 50 -12.85 -13.18 -8.17
CA GLU A 50 -12.19 -12.96 -6.87
C GLU A 50 -13.19 -12.69 -5.74
N PHE A 51 -14.38 -12.20 -6.06
CA PHE A 51 -15.43 -11.98 -5.08
C PHE A 51 -16.31 -13.23 -4.98
N GLU A 52 -16.02 -14.10 -4.01
CA GLU A 52 -16.79 -15.33 -3.78
C GLU A 52 -18.29 -15.06 -3.59
N LEU A 53 -18.63 -13.91 -3.01
CA LEU A 53 -20.00 -13.43 -2.83
C LEU A 53 -20.78 -13.32 -4.15
N LEU A 54 -20.10 -13.11 -5.28
CA LEU A 54 -20.73 -12.92 -6.59
C LEU A 54 -20.96 -14.25 -7.33
N LYS A 55 -20.32 -15.35 -6.92
CA LYS A 55 -20.42 -16.65 -7.61
C LYS A 55 -21.85 -17.19 -7.66
N ASP A 56 -22.63 -16.96 -6.60
CA ASP A 56 -24.03 -17.42 -6.49
C ASP A 56 -25.07 -16.35 -6.86
N SER A 57 -24.63 -15.16 -7.25
CA SER A 57 -25.52 -14.06 -7.58
C SER A 57 -26.14 -14.27 -8.98
N ARG A 58 -27.40 -14.74 -9.00
CA ARG A 58 -28.16 -14.95 -10.25
C ARG A 58 -28.64 -13.64 -10.92
N TYR A 59 -28.27 -12.47 -10.38
CA TYR A 59 -28.85 -11.17 -10.71
C TYR A 59 -28.17 -10.42 -11.87
N GLY A 60 -27.58 -11.14 -12.83
CA GLY A 60 -26.93 -10.49 -13.98
C GLY A 60 -25.85 -9.51 -13.53
N VAL A 61 -24.99 -9.91 -12.59
CA VAL A 61 -23.95 -9.04 -12.03
C VAL A 61 -23.05 -8.44 -13.11
N LEU A 62 -22.82 -9.17 -14.19
CA LEU A 62 -22.08 -8.69 -15.37
C LEU A 62 -22.74 -7.50 -16.08
N THR A 63 -24.05 -7.28 -15.95
CA THR A 63 -24.75 -6.14 -16.58
C THR A 63 -24.76 -4.88 -15.73
N GLN A 64 -24.28 -4.95 -14.49
CA GLN A 64 -24.27 -3.82 -13.58
C GLN A 64 -23.16 -2.84 -13.94
N ALA A 65 -23.39 -1.53 -13.79
CA ALA A 65 -22.39 -0.53 -14.16
C ALA A 65 -21.04 -0.72 -13.42
N TRP A 66 -21.05 -1.22 -12.19
CA TRP A 66 -19.84 -1.49 -11.41
C TRP A 66 -19.08 -2.76 -11.84
N SER A 67 -19.64 -3.61 -12.70
CA SER A 67 -18.93 -4.77 -13.26
C SER A 67 -17.95 -4.36 -14.37
N SER A 68 -18.22 -3.23 -15.03
CA SER A 68 -17.37 -2.70 -16.10
C SER A 68 -15.98 -2.35 -15.56
N PRO A 69 -14.89 -2.86 -16.18
CA PRO A 69 -13.52 -2.58 -15.77
C PRO A 69 -13.20 -1.08 -15.69
N THR A 70 -13.64 -0.32 -16.69
CA THR A 70 -13.42 1.14 -16.72
C THR A 70 -14.08 1.84 -15.55
N ASN A 71 -15.33 1.46 -15.22
CA ASN A 71 -16.05 2.05 -14.10
C ASN A 71 -15.41 1.69 -12.76
N ARG A 72 -14.89 0.46 -12.63
CA ARG A 72 -14.12 0.04 -11.43
C ARG A 72 -12.86 0.85 -11.26
N GLU A 73 -12.09 1.04 -12.34
CA GLU A 73 -10.86 1.83 -12.28
C GLU A 73 -11.15 3.27 -11.84
N ILE A 74 -12.16 3.90 -12.41
CA ILE A 74 -12.60 5.25 -12.02
C ILE A 74 -13.06 5.25 -10.55
N THR A 75 -13.82 4.24 -10.13
CA THR A 75 -14.31 4.11 -8.76
C THR A 75 -13.17 3.95 -7.76
N THR A 76 -12.19 3.10 -8.05
CA THR A 76 -10.98 2.92 -7.24
C THR A 76 -10.22 4.23 -7.11
N LYS A 77 -9.98 4.94 -8.22
CA LYS A 77 -9.31 6.25 -8.20
C LYS A 77 -10.10 7.27 -7.38
N HIS A 78 -11.42 7.31 -7.55
CA HIS A 78 -12.30 8.19 -6.78
C HIS A 78 -12.20 7.93 -5.27
N PHE A 79 -12.31 6.67 -4.85
CA PHE A 79 -12.20 6.31 -3.44
C PHE A 79 -10.78 6.49 -2.89
N LYS A 80 -9.72 6.22 -3.66
CA LYS A 80 -8.33 6.57 -3.28
C LYS A 80 -8.23 8.06 -2.94
N VAL A 81 -8.79 8.93 -3.77
CA VAL A 81 -8.80 10.39 -3.52
C VAL A 81 -9.61 10.76 -2.28
N LEU A 82 -10.80 10.17 -2.09
CA LEU A 82 -11.61 10.42 -0.89
C LEU A 82 -10.88 9.97 0.38
N CYS A 83 -10.30 8.78 0.37
CA CYS A 83 -9.51 8.25 1.47
C CYS A 83 -8.29 9.13 1.75
N ALA A 84 -7.56 9.57 0.72
CA ALA A 84 -6.41 10.46 0.89
C ALA A 84 -6.80 11.79 1.58
N ARG A 85 -7.96 12.37 1.23
CA ARG A 85 -8.46 13.58 1.88
C ARG A 85 -8.82 13.36 3.36
N ALA A 86 -9.48 12.24 3.65
CA ALA A 86 -9.78 11.86 5.03
C ALA A 86 -8.49 11.60 5.83
N GLU A 87 -7.52 10.95 5.19
CA GLU A 87 -6.23 10.61 5.77
C GLU A 87 -5.41 11.85 6.13
N ILE A 88 -5.39 12.87 5.29
CA ILE A 88 -4.77 14.17 5.63
C ILE A 88 -5.33 14.73 6.94
N THR A 89 -6.65 14.66 7.10
CA THR A 89 -7.32 15.14 8.33
C THR A 89 -6.93 14.30 9.55
N ARG A 90 -6.81 12.99 9.39
CA ARG A 90 -6.36 12.07 10.45
C ARG A 90 -4.91 12.32 10.84
N LEU A 91 -4.02 12.45 9.85
CA LEU A 91 -2.59 12.68 10.05
C LEU A 91 -2.34 13.98 10.81
N ASN A 92 -3.10 15.05 10.58
CA ASN A 92 -2.99 16.28 11.36
C ASN A 92 -3.09 16.05 12.88
N VAL A 93 -3.92 15.08 13.31
CA VAL A 93 -4.07 14.71 14.73
C VAL A 93 -2.94 13.78 15.17
N GLU A 94 -2.60 12.78 14.35
CA GLU A 94 -1.58 11.79 14.69
C GLU A 94 -0.17 12.39 14.78
N ILE A 95 0.17 13.34 13.91
CA ILE A 95 1.42 14.11 13.94
C ILE A 95 1.59 14.83 15.29
N ALA A 96 0.55 15.52 15.76
CA ALA A 96 0.59 16.22 17.03
C ALA A 96 0.70 15.24 18.22
N ARG A 97 0.01 14.10 18.16
CA ARG A 97 0.09 13.04 19.18
C ARG A 97 1.49 12.42 19.25
N LEU A 98 2.14 12.22 18.10
CA LEU A 98 3.50 11.69 18.06
C LEU A 98 4.48 12.63 18.76
N GLN A 99 4.38 13.94 18.49
CA GLN A 99 5.18 14.95 19.17
C GLN A 99 4.97 14.91 20.70
N ASP A 100 3.71 14.94 21.15
CA ASP A 100 3.36 14.88 22.58
C ASP A 100 3.86 13.59 23.25
N TRP A 101 3.78 12.45 22.56
CA TRP A 101 4.32 11.19 23.06
C TRP A 101 5.84 11.24 23.24
N ILE A 102 6.57 11.77 22.25
CA ILE A 102 8.03 11.95 22.31
C ILE A 102 8.41 12.85 23.51
N ASP A 103 7.72 13.97 23.69
CA ASP A 103 8.06 14.94 24.74
C ASP A 103 7.74 14.41 26.14
N LYS A 104 6.65 13.64 26.28
CA LYS A 104 6.31 12.92 27.52
C LYS A 104 7.31 11.82 27.83
N GLU A 105 7.73 11.05 26.82
CA GLU A 105 8.71 9.99 26.98
C GLU A 105 10.05 10.56 27.48
N ASP A 106 10.55 11.63 26.85
CA ASP A 106 11.79 12.30 27.26
C ASP A 106 11.70 12.83 28.70
N SER A 107 10.57 13.48 29.04
CA SER A 107 10.32 13.97 30.40
C SER A 107 10.28 12.84 31.43
N HIS A 108 9.67 11.71 31.07
CA HIS A 108 9.59 10.53 31.93
C HIS A 108 10.97 9.93 32.19
N PHE A 109 11.79 9.76 31.15
CA PHE A 109 13.17 9.27 31.30
C PHE A 109 13.99 10.18 32.22
N GLN A 110 13.92 11.50 32.03
CA GLN A 110 14.65 12.46 32.87
C GLN A 110 14.21 12.36 34.33
N MET A 111 12.90 12.29 34.59
CA MET A 111 12.35 12.14 35.94
C MET A 111 12.83 10.85 36.61
N VAL A 112 12.76 9.72 35.92
CA VAL A 112 13.19 8.41 36.45
C VAL A 112 14.69 8.39 36.74
N VAL A 113 15.49 8.98 35.86
CA VAL A 113 16.94 9.11 36.06
C VAL A 113 17.26 9.91 37.32
N LEU A 114 16.57 11.04 37.53
CA LEU A 114 16.75 11.91 38.70
C LEU A 114 16.29 11.23 39.99
N SER A 115 15.16 10.51 39.98
CA SER A 115 14.69 9.80 41.16
C SER A 115 15.63 8.68 41.56
N LEU A 116 16.15 7.92 40.59
CA LEU A 116 17.04 6.79 40.85
C LEU A 116 18.46 7.21 41.19
N ALA A 117 18.89 8.42 40.82
CA ALA A 117 20.25 8.89 41.12
C ALA A 117 20.58 8.87 42.61
N ARG A 118 19.57 8.97 43.50
CA ARG A 118 19.75 8.93 44.96
C ARG A 118 19.56 7.53 45.56
N SER A 119 18.71 6.69 44.98
CA SER A 119 18.37 5.37 45.53
C SER A 119 19.20 4.24 44.94
N ASP A 120 19.45 4.26 43.62
CA ASP A 120 20.20 3.26 42.89
C ASP A 120 20.97 3.90 41.72
N PRO A 121 22.22 4.35 41.98
CA PRO A 121 23.05 4.99 40.98
C PRO A 121 23.41 4.09 39.79
N LEU A 122 23.50 2.76 39.99
CA LEU A 122 23.84 1.83 38.92
C LEU A 122 22.67 1.71 37.93
N LEU A 123 21.45 1.52 38.44
CA LEU A 123 20.25 1.49 37.61
C LEU A 123 19.99 2.85 36.92
N SER A 124 20.24 3.96 37.61
CA SER A 124 20.18 5.31 37.00
C SER A 124 21.14 5.43 35.81
N GLY A 125 22.36 4.90 35.93
CA GLY A 125 23.34 4.84 34.84
C GLY A 125 22.84 4.08 33.60
N GLU A 126 22.28 2.89 33.80
CA GLU A 126 21.71 2.08 32.71
C GLU A 126 20.53 2.76 32.02
N ILE A 127 19.64 3.38 32.80
CA ILE A 127 18.50 4.12 32.24
C ILE A 127 18.97 5.34 31.46
N LYS A 128 20.03 6.05 31.90
CA LYS A 128 20.65 7.13 31.11
C LYS A 128 21.16 6.62 29.76
N LEU A 129 21.81 5.46 29.73
CA LEU A 129 22.30 4.87 28.48
C LEU A 129 21.15 4.51 27.54
N ARG A 130 20.07 3.92 28.07
CA ARG A 130 18.86 3.62 27.29
C ARG A 130 18.19 4.89 26.76
N TYR A 131 18.04 5.90 27.62
CA TYR A 131 17.49 7.19 27.24
C TYR A 131 18.32 7.85 26.13
N ALA A 132 19.65 7.83 26.22
CA ALA A 132 20.52 8.39 25.18
C ALA A 132 20.34 7.71 23.82
N ARG A 133 20.04 6.41 23.78
CA ARG A 133 19.72 5.69 22.54
C ARG A 133 18.34 6.09 22.01
N GLN A 134 17.33 6.09 22.88
CA GLN A 134 15.95 6.45 22.52
C GLN A 134 15.88 7.89 21.99
N ARG A 135 16.57 8.82 22.66
CA ARG A 135 16.64 10.23 22.26
C ARG A 135 17.16 10.41 20.84
N ARG A 136 18.13 9.63 20.39
CA ARG A 136 18.62 9.71 18.99
C ARG A 136 17.52 9.38 17.98
N THR A 137 16.72 8.36 18.26
CA THR A 137 15.56 8.01 17.44
C THR A 137 14.50 9.12 17.49
N ASN A 138 14.20 9.62 18.69
CA ASN A 138 13.25 10.71 18.90
C ASN A 138 13.70 12.00 18.19
N ASP A 139 15.00 12.28 18.11
CA ASP A 139 15.54 13.44 17.41
C ASP A 139 15.35 13.34 15.89
N VAL A 140 15.44 12.14 15.29
CA VAL A 140 15.08 11.91 13.89
C VAL A 140 13.59 12.16 13.66
N HIS A 141 12.73 11.68 14.57
CA HIS A 141 11.29 11.95 14.50
C HIS A 141 11.00 13.44 14.61
N ARG A 142 11.64 14.16 15.55
CA ARG A 142 11.51 15.62 15.69
C ARG A 142 11.92 16.35 14.42
N ALA A 143 13.05 15.97 13.81
CA ALA A 143 13.48 16.59 12.56
C ALA A 143 12.42 16.42 11.45
N ARG A 144 11.85 15.21 11.31
CA ARG A 144 10.76 14.94 10.36
C ARG A 144 9.47 15.69 10.71
N LEU A 145 9.11 15.79 11.98
CA LEU A 145 7.95 16.57 12.41
C LEU A 145 8.13 18.05 12.05
N GLN A 146 9.34 18.61 12.23
CA GLN A 146 9.65 19.98 11.84
C GLN A 146 9.57 20.22 10.32
N THR A 147 9.91 19.23 9.48
CA THR A 147 9.69 19.36 8.03
C THR A 147 8.20 19.29 7.69
N ILE A 148 7.45 18.41 8.35
CA ILE A 148 5.99 18.27 8.16
C ILE A 148 5.25 19.56 8.54
N TYR A 149 5.59 20.19 9.66
CA TYR A 149 4.98 21.46 10.08
C TYR A 149 5.20 22.62 9.10
N LYS A 150 6.24 22.54 8.26
CA LYS A 150 6.54 23.54 7.23
C LYS A 150 5.84 23.27 5.90
N LEU A 151 5.15 22.14 5.74
CA LEU A 151 4.46 21.82 4.50
C LEU A 151 3.29 22.79 4.27
N PRO A 152 3.10 23.31 3.04
CA PRO A 152 2.06 24.30 2.75
C PRO A 152 0.63 23.76 2.91
N GLY A 153 0.46 22.43 2.97
CA GLY A 153 -0.84 21.78 3.19
C GLY A 153 -1.07 21.28 4.61
N TYR A 154 -0.13 21.50 5.55
CA TYR A 154 -0.33 21.09 6.93
C TYR A 154 -1.29 22.07 7.64
N SER A 155 -2.34 21.54 8.25
CA SER A 155 -3.36 22.34 8.95
C SER A 155 -3.63 21.84 10.38
N GLY A 156 -2.76 20.97 10.90
CA GLY A 156 -2.85 20.44 12.25
C GLY A 156 -2.28 21.37 13.31
N TYR A 157 -2.36 20.95 14.57
CA TYR A 157 -1.82 21.70 15.69
C TYR A 157 -0.29 21.66 15.68
N GLN A 158 0.34 22.84 15.68
CA GLN A 158 1.78 22.98 15.85
C GLN A 158 2.09 23.37 17.31
N PRO A 159 2.73 22.49 18.10
CA PRO A 159 3.19 22.87 19.42
C PRO A 159 4.25 23.97 19.31
N THR A 160 4.13 24.99 20.16
CA THR A 160 5.11 26.08 20.26
C THR A 160 6.49 25.50 20.57
N PRO A 161 7.57 25.95 19.90
CA PRO A 161 8.90 25.47 20.19
C PRO A 161 9.27 25.84 21.63
N GLN A 162 9.30 24.84 22.52
CA GLN A 162 10.03 24.96 23.77
C GLN A 162 11.51 24.85 23.42
N ASP A 163 12.30 25.84 23.86
CA ASP A 163 13.73 26.03 23.60
C ASP A 163 14.56 24.74 23.68
N ASN A 164 14.65 24.02 22.57
CA ASN A 164 15.60 22.92 22.40
C ASN A 164 16.25 23.12 21.03
N LYS A 165 17.36 23.86 21.04
CA LYS A 165 18.33 23.91 19.94
C LYS A 165 18.85 22.49 19.70
N VAL A 166 18.25 21.76 18.76
CA VAL A 166 18.83 20.51 18.24
C VAL A 166 19.21 20.74 16.78
N VAL A 167 20.44 20.35 16.50
CA VAL A 167 21.19 20.52 15.26
C VAL A 167 20.35 20.01 14.09
N ALA A 168 20.08 20.91 13.13
CA ALA A 168 19.58 20.53 11.82
C ALA A 168 20.68 19.73 11.12
N GLN A 169 20.55 18.40 11.13
CA GLN A 169 21.27 17.57 10.21
C GLN A 169 20.36 17.40 9.00
N ASP A 170 20.75 18.03 7.89
CA ASP A 170 20.08 17.94 6.60
C ASP A 170 20.01 16.47 6.18
N LEU A 171 18.84 15.86 6.42
CA LEU A 171 18.43 14.67 5.69
C LEU A 171 17.86 15.19 4.37
N SER A 172 18.73 15.31 3.36
CA SER A 172 18.32 15.59 1.98
C SER A 172 17.45 14.43 1.50
N MET A 173 16.14 14.58 1.63
CA MET A 173 15.15 13.63 1.15
C MET A 173 14.90 13.90 -0.33
N GLU A 174 15.90 13.64 -1.17
CA GLU A 174 15.65 13.29 -2.58
C GLU A 174 15.30 11.81 -2.64
N GLU A 175 14.28 11.39 -1.88
CA GLU A 175 13.65 10.11 -2.12
C GLU A 175 12.50 10.43 -3.07
N ALA A 176 12.78 10.23 -4.37
CA ALA A 176 11.79 10.31 -5.42
C ALA A 176 10.53 9.60 -4.93
N VAL A 177 9.41 10.32 -4.94
CA VAL A 177 8.09 9.75 -4.70
C VAL A 177 7.97 8.59 -5.68
N LEU A 178 8.20 7.37 -5.20
CA LEU A 178 7.96 6.16 -5.95
C LEU A 178 6.46 6.20 -6.20
N ILE A 179 6.10 6.49 -7.45
CA ILE A 179 4.74 6.34 -7.94
C ILE A 179 4.39 4.89 -7.57
N ASP A 180 3.39 4.76 -6.71
CA ASP A 180 2.91 3.50 -6.17
C ASP A 180 2.83 2.47 -7.31
N GLU A 181 3.61 1.39 -7.23
CA GLU A 181 3.66 0.34 -8.27
C GLU A 181 2.25 -0.23 -8.56
N ASP A 182 1.31 -0.03 -7.63
CA ASP A 182 -0.10 -0.39 -7.72
C ASP A 182 -0.88 0.31 -8.85
N ASP A 183 -0.43 1.48 -9.33
CA ASP A 183 -1.08 2.14 -10.47
C ASP A 183 -0.72 1.47 -11.82
N VAL A 184 0.20 0.50 -11.83
CA VAL A 184 0.63 -0.27 -13.02
C VAL A 184 -0.06 -1.65 -13.10
N LEU A 185 -0.83 -2.07 -12.09
CA LEU A 185 -1.41 -3.43 -12.04
C LEU A 185 -2.43 -3.71 -13.14
N ASN A 186 -3.04 -2.69 -13.75
CA ASN A 186 -3.96 -2.91 -14.87
C ASN A 186 -3.24 -3.17 -16.21
N ASP A 187 -1.91 -3.00 -16.24
CA ASP A 187 -1.07 -3.31 -17.40
C ASP A 187 -0.47 -4.73 -17.31
N GLU A 188 -0.72 -5.47 -16.22
CA GLU A 188 -0.12 -6.80 -16.02
C GLU A 188 -0.68 -7.85 -16.99
N GLY A 189 -1.95 -7.69 -17.40
CA GLY A 189 -2.58 -8.51 -18.44
C GLY A 189 -1.99 -8.26 -19.84
N ASN A 190 -1.73 -7.00 -20.20
CA ASN A 190 -1.11 -6.62 -21.46
C ASN A 190 0.38 -6.99 -21.48
N ARG A 191 1.08 -6.81 -20.36
CA ARG A 191 2.50 -7.20 -20.21
C ARG A 191 2.70 -8.71 -20.26
N LEU A 192 1.73 -9.50 -19.77
CA LEU A 192 1.77 -10.96 -19.92
C LEU A 192 1.54 -11.40 -21.36
N ASP A 193 0.63 -10.76 -22.09
CA ASP A 193 0.39 -11.06 -23.51
C ASP A 193 1.61 -10.66 -24.36
N GLU A 194 2.17 -9.47 -24.13
CA GLU A 194 3.38 -8.98 -24.81
C GLU A 194 4.64 -9.81 -24.46
N ALA A 195 4.80 -10.23 -23.20
CA ALA A 195 5.90 -11.09 -22.79
C ALA A 195 5.77 -12.51 -23.36
N MET A 196 4.55 -13.01 -23.54
CA MET A 196 4.30 -14.30 -24.16
C MET A 196 4.55 -14.27 -25.68
N ASP A 197 4.14 -13.21 -26.37
CA ASP A 197 4.43 -13.01 -27.80
C ASP A 197 5.95 -12.92 -28.06
N ARG A 198 6.69 -12.23 -27.20
CA ARG A 198 8.16 -12.16 -27.27
C ARG A 198 8.84 -13.52 -27.06
N MET A 199 8.24 -14.42 -26.26
CA MET A 199 8.78 -15.78 -26.08
C MET A 199 8.41 -16.73 -27.22
N SER A 200 7.30 -16.51 -27.92
CA SER A 200 6.90 -17.31 -29.09
C SER A 200 7.71 -17.04 -30.35
N ILE A 201 8.41 -15.90 -30.45
CA ILE A 201 9.30 -15.56 -31.57
C ILE A 201 10.68 -16.25 -31.44
N LEU A 202 10.99 -16.81 -30.26
CA LEU A 202 12.28 -17.46 -29.96
C LEU A 202 12.25 -19.01 -30.08
N SER A 203 11.18 -19.58 -30.61
CA SER A 203 11.05 -21.03 -30.92
C SER A 203 10.94 -21.26 -32.42
#